data_AF-A0A453BET9-F1
#
_entry.id   AF-A0A453BET9-F1
#
_cell.length_a   1.000
_cell.length_b   1.000
_cell.length_c   1.000
_cell.angle_alpha   90.00
_cell.angle_beta   90.00
_cell.angle_gamma   90.00
#
_symmetry.space_group_name_H-M   'P 1'
#
loop_
_entity.id
_entity.type
_entity.pdbx_description
1 polymer ?
#
loop_
_entity_poly.entity_id
_entity_poly.type
_entity_poly.pdbx_seq_one_letter_code
_entity_poly.pdbx_strand_id
1 'polypeptide(L)'
;MARGGSAVAVLSFLLGLPLLSVLVAGEDPYRFFTWNVSYGDIYPLGVKQQGILINGQFPGPQIEAVTNDNLVVNVFNKLNEPFLLSWSGLQQRRNSFEDGVAGTTCPIPPGANFTYILQAKDQIGTYFYFPSLAFHKAAGGFGGIRVLSRPRIPVPFPPPAADYTVLIGDWYKTNHTDLRYMLDSGKALGFPDGLLINGRGWNGYTFTVQPGMTYRFRITNVGLATSLNIRFQGHTMKLVEVEGSHTMQTAYSSLDVHLGQSYSVLLTADQPGFDYSIVVSTRFTTKIISTTAVLHYANSAGKAPGPLPGGPTTQIDWSLNQARSIRYYRSSVHFLFLVQIQTRTVTMKDNVT
;
A
#
# COMPACT_ATOMS: atom_id res chain seq x y z
N MET A 1 -69.77 -17.90 -34.03
CA MET A 1 -68.50 -17.45 -34.63
C MET A 1 -67.84 -16.51 -33.63
N ALA A 2 -67.11 -17.01 -32.63
CA ALA A 2 -65.79 -17.63 -32.68
C ALA A 2 -64.64 -16.60 -32.87
N ARG A 3 -63.95 -16.37 -31.75
CA ARG A 3 -62.52 -16.04 -31.58
C ARG A 3 -61.98 -14.72 -32.16
N GLY A 4 -61.62 -13.79 -31.26
CA GLY A 4 -60.80 -12.64 -31.66
C GLY A 4 -60.16 -11.79 -30.54
N GLY A 5 -60.34 -12.12 -29.25
CA GLY A 5 -59.92 -11.20 -28.17
C GLY A 5 -58.60 -11.52 -27.46
N SER A 6 -58.11 -12.76 -27.51
CA SER A 6 -57.02 -13.20 -26.60
C SER A 6 -55.61 -13.10 -27.20
N ALA A 7 -55.47 -12.93 -28.52
CA ALA A 7 -54.17 -12.95 -29.18
C ALA A 7 -53.41 -11.60 -29.08
N VAL A 8 -54.14 -10.48 -29.06
CA VAL A 8 -53.53 -9.14 -29.11
C VAL A 8 -52.95 -8.72 -27.76
N ALA A 9 -53.58 -9.11 -26.65
CA ALA A 9 -53.06 -8.84 -25.30
C ALA A 9 -51.81 -9.67 -24.99
N VAL A 10 -51.74 -10.90 -25.47
CA VAL A 10 -50.57 -11.78 -25.28
C VAL A 10 -49.39 -11.34 -26.18
N LEU A 11 -49.66 -10.87 -27.41
CA LEU A 11 -48.62 -10.30 -28.27
C LEU A 11 -48.03 -8.99 -27.70
N SER A 12 -48.87 -8.16 -27.06
CA SER A 12 -48.44 -6.90 -26.45
C SER A 12 -47.53 -7.14 -25.23
N PHE A 13 -47.78 -8.22 -24.48
CA PHE A 13 -46.93 -8.63 -23.36
C PHE A 13 -45.61 -9.27 -23.83
N LEU A 14 -45.64 -10.02 -24.94
CA LEU A 14 -44.45 -10.66 -25.53
C LEU A 14 -43.55 -9.68 -26.31
N LEU A 15 -44.10 -8.59 -26.85
CA LEU A 15 -43.35 -7.54 -27.56
C LEU A 15 -42.84 -6.42 -26.63
N GLY A 16 -43.33 -6.33 -25.38
CA GLY A 16 -42.85 -5.38 -24.37
C GLY A 16 -41.69 -5.90 -23.50
N LEU A 17 -41.45 -7.21 -23.50
CA LEU A 17 -40.38 -7.86 -22.74
C LEU A 17 -38.95 -7.74 -23.31
N PRO A 18 -38.66 -7.46 -24.60
CA PRO A 18 -37.28 -7.31 -25.06
C PRO A 18 -36.75 -5.87 -24.88
N LEU A 19 -37.59 -4.88 -24.60
CA LEU A 19 -37.16 -3.46 -24.47
C LEU A 19 -36.65 -3.07 -23.07
N LEU A 20 -36.76 -3.97 -22.09
CA LEU A 20 -36.29 -3.77 -20.71
C LEU A 20 -35.02 -4.59 -20.40
N SER A 21 -34.26 -4.95 -21.43
CA SER A 21 -32.84 -5.30 -21.28
C SER A 21 -32.03 -4.03 -21.06
N VAL A 22 -32.28 -3.35 -19.93
CA VAL A 22 -31.27 -2.47 -19.36
C VAL A 22 -30.04 -3.35 -19.19
N LEU A 23 -28.97 -3.04 -19.92
CA LEU A 23 -27.66 -3.65 -19.76
C LEU A 23 -27.23 -3.46 -18.31
N VAL A 24 -27.62 -4.40 -17.44
CA VAL A 24 -27.05 -4.51 -16.11
C VAL A 24 -25.61 -4.95 -16.34
N ALA A 25 -24.71 -3.98 -16.35
CA ALA A 25 -23.28 -4.25 -16.22
C ALA A 25 -23.06 -4.84 -14.82
N GLY A 26 -23.22 -6.16 -14.71
CA GLY A 26 -23.01 -6.93 -13.47
C GLY A 26 -21.53 -7.22 -13.19
N GLU A 27 -20.64 -6.66 -14.00
CA GLU A 27 -19.20 -6.84 -13.89
C GLU A 27 -18.60 -5.78 -12.97
N ASP A 28 -17.60 -6.16 -12.18
CA ASP A 28 -16.92 -5.22 -11.29
C ASP A 28 -16.10 -4.19 -12.11
N PRO A 29 -15.93 -2.95 -11.61
CA PRO A 29 -15.27 -1.88 -12.35
C PRO A 29 -13.82 -2.20 -12.71
N TYR A 30 -13.37 -1.77 -13.89
CA TYR A 30 -11.98 -1.87 -14.33
C TYR A 30 -11.23 -0.56 -14.18
N ARG A 31 -9.99 -0.64 -13.70
CA ARG A 31 -9.04 0.48 -13.71
C ARG A 31 -7.83 0.11 -14.55
N PHE A 32 -7.53 0.96 -15.53
CA PHE A 32 -6.43 0.74 -16.46
C PHE A 32 -5.26 1.66 -16.13
N PHE A 33 -4.08 1.07 -16.06
CA PHE A 33 -2.83 1.77 -15.83
C PHE A 33 -1.83 1.39 -16.91
N THR A 34 -1.15 2.38 -17.48
CA THR A 34 -0.06 2.17 -18.44
C THR A 34 1.23 2.71 -17.83
N TRP A 35 2.18 1.81 -17.59
CA TRP A 35 3.42 2.09 -16.88
C TRP A 35 4.63 1.88 -17.78
N ASN A 36 5.39 2.94 -17.99
CA ASN A 36 6.71 2.88 -18.62
C ASN A 36 7.77 2.79 -17.52
N VAL A 37 8.47 1.67 -17.46
CA VAL A 37 9.55 1.42 -16.50
C VAL A 37 10.87 1.76 -17.18
N SER A 38 11.61 2.73 -16.65
CA SER A 38 12.86 3.19 -17.24
C SER A 38 13.88 3.56 -16.18
N TYR A 39 15.16 3.48 -16.52
CA TYR A 39 16.20 4.14 -15.74
C TYR A 39 16.10 5.66 -15.85
N GLY A 40 16.38 6.36 -14.76
CA GLY A 40 16.47 7.81 -14.74
C GLY A 40 17.20 8.32 -13.50
N ASP A 41 17.42 9.63 -13.47
CA ASP A 41 18.15 10.29 -12.38
C ASP A 41 17.25 10.55 -11.18
N ILE A 42 17.69 10.10 -9.99
CA ILE A 42 17.02 10.35 -8.70
C ILE A 42 17.99 10.97 -7.69
N TYR A 43 17.44 11.67 -6.71
CA TYR A 43 18.20 12.40 -5.67
C TYR A 43 17.69 12.10 -4.25
N PRO A 44 17.60 10.83 -3.83
CA PRO A 44 16.97 10.43 -2.57
C PRO A 44 17.68 11.01 -1.34
N LEU A 45 19.01 11.03 -1.34
CA LEU A 45 19.86 11.58 -0.28
C LEU A 45 20.64 12.82 -0.74
N GLY A 46 20.09 13.57 -1.71
CA GLY A 46 20.72 14.78 -2.28
C GLY A 46 21.87 14.51 -3.25
N VAL A 47 22.27 13.26 -3.44
CA VAL A 47 23.28 12.84 -4.42
C VAL A 47 22.59 12.20 -5.61
N LYS A 48 23.04 12.55 -6.82
CA LYS A 48 22.55 11.97 -8.07
C LYS A 48 22.84 10.47 -8.10
N GLN A 49 21.82 9.67 -8.38
CA GLN A 49 21.93 8.23 -8.60
C GLN A 49 21.04 7.81 -9.76
N GLN A 50 21.40 6.71 -10.44
CA GLN A 50 20.51 6.05 -11.37
C GLN A 50 19.49 5.21 -10.58
N GLY A 51 18.21 5.47 -10.80
CA GLY A 51 17.09 4.74 -10.20
C GLY A 51 16.10 4.23 -11.22
N ILE A 52 15.21 3.34 -10.80
CA ILE A 52 14.09 2.83 -11.60
C ILE A 52 12.90 3.74 -11.37
N LEU A 53 12.45 4.38 -12.45
CA LEU A 53 11.29 5.25 -12.51
C LEU A 53 10.11 4.52 -13.14
N ILE A 54 8.90 4.80 -12.65
CA ILE A 54 7.66 4.40 -13.31
C ILE A 54 6.96 5.66 -13.79
N ASN A 55 6.78 5.81 -15.10
CA ASN A 55 6.27 7.03 -15.73
C ASN A 55 7.06 8.29 -15.32
N GLY A 56 8.39 8.16 -15.19
CA GLY A 56 9.28 9.26 -14.80
C GLY A 56 9.21 9.65 -13.32
N GLN A 57 8.51 8.87 -12.47
CA GLN A 57 8.31 9.17 -11.06
C GLN A 57 9.10 8.23 -10.15
N PHE A 58 9.64 8.79 -9.06
CA PHE A 58 10.19 8.08 -7.91
C PHE A 58 9.79 8.79 -6.61
N PRO A 59 9.14 8.10 -5.65
CA PRO A 59 8.56 6.75 -5.77
C PRO A 59 7.56 6.63 -6.93
N GLY A 60 7.21 5.41 -7.30
CA GLY A 60 6.26 5.15 -8.39
C GLY A 60 4.85 5.69 -8.09
N PRO A 61 3.99 5.80 -9.12
CA PRO A 61 2.65 6.33 -9.00
C PRO A 61 1.77 5.50 -8.04
N GLN A 62 0.95 6.18 -7.25
CA GLN A 62 -0.01 5.53 -6.36
C GLN A 62 -1.11 4.83 -7.19
N ILE A 63 -1.40 3.57 -6.88
CA ILE A 63 -2.64 2.93 -7.32
C ILE A 63 -3.74 3.27 -6.32
N GLU A 64 -4.84 3.83 -6.82
CA GLU A 64 -6.07 4.04 -6.05
C GLU A 64 -7.19 3.18 -6.62
N ALA A 65 -7.68 2.27 -5.79
CA ALA A 65 -8.72 1.31 -6.11
C ALA A 65 -9.81 1.34 -5.03
N VAL A 66 -10.97 0.80 -5.37
CA VAL A 66 -12.06 0.46 -4.43
C VAL A 66 -12.17 -1.07 -4.39
N THR A 67 -12.62 -1.62 -3.26
CA THR A 67 -12.87 -3.06 -3.14
C THR A 67 -13.71 -3.59 -4.31
N ASN A 68 -13.25 -4.71 -4.87
CA ASN A 68 -13.71 -5.42 -6.07
C ASN A 68 -13.28 -4.84 -7.41
N ASP A 69 -12.61 -3.70 -7.47
CA ASP A 69 -12.05 -3.21 -8.73
C ASP A 69 -11.08 -4.25 -9.33
N ASN A 70 -11.17 -4.44 -10.64
CA ASN A 70 -10.19 -5.13 -11.47
C ASN A 70 -9.11 -4.12 -11.86
N LEU A 71 -7.84 -4.41 -11.57
CA LEU A 71 -6.71 -3.54 -11.88
C LEU A 71 -5.94 -4.12 -13.05
N VAL A 72 -5.97 -3.45 -14.19
CA VAL A 72 -5.28 -3.85 -15.41
C VAL A 72 -4.07 -2.94 -15.58
N VAL A 73 -2.88 -3.46 -15.30
CA VAL A 73 -1.62 -2.70 -15.32
C VAL A 73 -0.74 -3.20 -16.46
N ASN A 74 -0.69 -2.43 -17.55
CA ASN A 74 0.20 -2.70 -18.68
C ASN A 74 1.58 -2.09 -18.44
N VAL A 75 2.58 -2.95 -18.24
CA VAL A 75 3.95 -2.60 -17.88
C VAL A 75 4.85 -2.76 -19.09
N PHE A 76 5.39 -1.64 -19.58
CA PHE A 76 6.41 -1.60 -20.62
C PHE A 76 7.78 -1.56 -19.99
N ASN A 77 8.59 -2.59 -20.22
CA ASN A 77 9.95 -2.66 -19.74
C ASN A 77 10.91 -1.93 -20.70
N LYS A 78 11.35 -0.72 -20.34
CA LYS A 78 12.38 0.03 -21.08
C LYS A 78 13.75 -0.05 -20.40
N LEU A 79 13.93 -0.94 -19.44
CA LEU A 79 15.25 -1.27 -18.90
C LEU A 79 16.01 -2.12 -19.91
N ASN A 80 17.33 -2.19 -19.74
CA ASN A 80 18.22 -3.07 -20.50
C ASN A 80 18.34 -4.48 -19.89
N GLU A 81 17.44 -4.84 -18.98
CA GLU A 81 17.41 -6.14 -18.31
C GLU A 81 15.98 -6.61 -18.02
N PRO A 82 15.76 -7.91 -17.74
CA PRO A 82 14.42 -8.43 -17.44
C PRO A 82 13.83 -7.83 -16.16
N PHE A 83 12.52 -7.59 -16.17
CA PHE A 83 11.83 -6.89 -15.08
C PHE A 83 10.54 -7.60 -14.66
N LEU A 84 10.20 -7.53 -13.37
CA LEU A 84 8.92 -7.97 -12.80
C LEU A 84 8.51 -7.04 -11.65
N LEU A 85 7.20 -6.86 -11.49
CA LEU A 85 6.60 -6.17 -10.35
C LEU A 85 5.77 -7.15 -9.52
N SER A 86 6.02 -7.17 -8.22
CA SER A 86 5.19 -7.91 -7.27
C SER A 86 4.26 -6.97 -6.49
N TRP A 87 3.10 -7.49 -6.12
CA TRP A 87 1.95 -6.75 -5.57
C TRP A 87 1.75 -7.10 -4.09
N SER A 88 2.67 -6.65 -3.24
CA SER A 88 2.73 -7.06 -1.83
C SER A 88 1.41 -6.83 -1.09
N GLY A 89 0.87 -7.93 -0.56
CA GLY A 89 -0.36 -7.95 0.23
C GLY A 89 -1.66 -8.07 -0.59
N LEU A 90 -1.64 -7.83 -1.92
CA LEU A 90 -2.78 -8.19 -2.76
C LEU A 90 -2.85 -9.72 -2.91
N GLN A 91 -4.00 -10.28 -2.61
CA GLN A 91 -4.24 -11.71 -2.62
C GLN A 91 -4.57 -12.15 -4.03
N GLN A 92 -3.63 -12.85 -4.67
CA GLN A 92 -3.79 -13.42 -6.01
C GLN A 92 -4.69 -14.67 -6.02
N ARG A 93 -5.90 -14.57 -5.46
CA ARG A 93 -6.84 -15.69 -5.30
C ARG A 93 -7.24 -16.25 -6.67
N ARG A 94 -6.73 -17.45 -7.00
CA ARG A 94 -6.85 -18.12 -8.31
C ARG A 94 -6.19 -17.36 -9.47
N ASN A 95 -5.21 -16.52 -9.16
CA ASN A 95 -4.56 -15.62 -10.11
C ASN A 95 -3.03 -15.56 -9.91
N SER A 96 -2.44 -16.66 -9.45
CA SER A 96 -1.05 -16.69 -8.98
C SER A 96 -0.02 -16.36 -10.06
N PHE A 97 -0.36 -16.55 -11.34
CA PHE A 97 0.50 -16.21 -12.47
C PHE A 97 0.68 -14.69 -12.67
N GLU A 98 -0.10 -13.86 -11.98
CA GLU A 98 -0.02 -12.40 -11.96
C GLU A 98 0.76 -11.85 -10.75
N ASP A 99 1.27 -12.72 -9.88
CA ASP A 99 1.94 -12.31 -8.64
C ASP A 99 3.27 -11.56 -8.88
N GLY A 100 3.86 -11.76 -10.07
CA GLY A 100 5.05 -11.05 -10.50
C GLY A 100 6.30 -11.42 -9.72
N VAL A 101 6.42 -12.71 -9.37
CA VAL A 101 7.60 -13.32 -8.77
C VAL A 101 8.17 -14.34 -9.76
N ALA A 102 9.49 -14.47 -9.79
CA ALA A 102 10.15 -15.46 -10.64
C ALA A 102 9.60 -16.87 -10.34
N GLY A 103 9.18 -17.58 -11.39
CA GLY A 103 8.60 -18.92 -11.29
C GLY A 103 7.07 -18.95 -11.41
N THR A 104 6.36 -17.91 -10.95
CA THR A 104 4.92 -17.75 -11.21
C THR A 104 4.65 -16.91 -12.46
N THR A 105 5.47 -15.89 -12.69
CA THR A 105 5.42 -15.00 -13.86
C THR A 105 6.77 -15.02 -14.57
N CYS A 106 6.76 -15.09 -15.91
CA CYS A 106 7.99 -14.96 -16.70
C CYS A 106 8.46 -13.49 -16.69
N PRO A 107 9.77 -13.22 -16.48
CA PRO A 107 10.32 -11.87 -16.53
C PRO A 107 10.00 -11.17 -17.87
N ILE A 108 9.58 -9.90 -17.79
CA ILE A 108 9.31 -9.08 -18.98
C ILE A 108 10.65 -8.76 -19.64
N PRO A 109 10.93 -9.23 -20.87
CA PRO A 109 12.20 -8.93 -21.54
C PRO A 109 12.39 -7.43 -21.81
N PRO A 110 13.63 -6.96 -21.98
CA PRO A 110 13.91 -5.60 -22.44
C PRO A 110 13.13 -5.24 -23.71
N GLY A 111 12.46 -4.09 -23.72
CA GLY A 111 11.67 -3.60 -24.85
C GLY A 111 10.29 -4.25 -25.01
N ALA A 112 9.97 -5.28 -24.22
CA ALA A 112 8.67 -5.95 -24.23
C ALA A 112 7.70 -5.33 -23.21
N ASN A 113 6.46 -5.82 -23.22
CA ASN A 113 5.45 -5.47 -22.23
C ASN A 113 4.74 -6.71 -21.68
N PHE A 114 4.09 -6.54 -20.55
CA PHE A 114 3.19 -7.52 -19.96
C PHE A 114 2.07 -6.79 -19.24
N THR A 115 0.85 -7.30 -19.36
CA THR A 115 -0.33 -6.72 -18.72
C THR A 115 -0.74 -7.59 -17.55
N TYR A 116 -0.56 -7.05 -16.34
CA TYR A 116 -1.06 -7.66 -15.12
C TYR A 116 -2.55 -7.43 -14.97
N ILE A 117 -3.32 -8.48 -14.70
CA ILE A 117 -4.76 -8.39 -14.41
C ILE A 117 -4.99 -8.81 -12.96
N LEU A 118 -5.09 -7.84 -12.06
CA LEU A 118 -5.24 -8.06 -10.63
C LEU A 118 -6.68 -7.84 -10.20
N GLN A 119 -7.09 -8.45 -9.09
CA GLN A 119 -8.42 -8.25 -8.52
C GLN A 119 -8.31 -7.90 -7.05
N ALA A 120 -8.83 -6.74 -6.65
CA ALA A 120 -8.86 -6.35 -5.25
C ALA A 120 -9.84 -7.21 -4.42
N LYS A 121 -10.91 -7.71 -5.05
CA LYS A 121 -11.95 -8.52 -4.40
C LYS A 121 -12.44 -7.86 -3.10
N ASP A 122 -12.52 -8.61 -2.02
CA ASP A 122 -12.92 -8.20 -0.68
C ASP A 122 -11.84 -7.41 0.10
N GLN A 123 -10.65 -7.20 -0.47
CA GLN A 123 -9.58 -6.49 0.23
C GLN A 123 -9.86 -4.98 0.33
N ILE A 124 -9.52 -4.41 1.48
CA ILE A 124 -9.56 -2.97 1.76
C ILE A 124 -8.31 -2.69 2.58
N GLY A 125 -7.50 -1.71 2.20
CA GLY A 125 -6.29 -1.44 2.96
C GLY A 125 -5.18 -0.70 2.24
N THR A 126 -4.03 -0.74 2.91
CA THR A 126 -2.74 -0.23 2.46
C THR A 126 -1.88 -1.39 2.00
N TYR A 127 -1.45 -1.32 0.75
CA TYR A 127 -0.56 -2.28 0.10
C TYR A 127 0.51 -1.51 -0.66
N PHE A 128 1.45 -2.22 -1.28
CA PHE A 128 2.46 -1.59 -2.12
C PHE A 128 2.92 -2.56 -3.19
N TYR A 129 3.54 -2.03 -4.25
CA TYR A 129 4.23 -2.83 -5.25
C TYR A 129 5.72 -2.54 -5.23
N PHE A 130 6.52 -3.49 -5.68
CA PHE A 130 7.97 -3.33 -5.81
C PHE A 130 8.55 -4.27 -6.86
N PRO A 131 9.73 -3.96 -7.43
CA PRO A 131 10.42 -4.85 -8.34
C PRO A 131 10.95 -6.09 -7.62
N SER A 132 10.63 -7.28 -8.13
CA SER A 132 10.94 -8.56 -7.44
C SER A 132 12.21 -9.25 -7.95
N LEU A 133 12.86 -8.72 -8.99
CA LEU A 133 14.04 -9.31 -9.63
C LEU A 133 15.31 -8.52 -9.33
N ALA A 134 16.45 -9.20 -9.48
CA ALA A 134 17.77 -8.59 -9.68
C ALA A 134 18.17 -7.48 -8.68
N PHE A 135 17.62 -7.52 -7.47
CA PHE A 135 17.80 -6.47 -6.45
C PHE A 135 17.32 -5.07 -6.89
N HIS A 136 16.43 -5.00 -7.90
CA HIS A 136 15.88 -3.76 -8.47
C HIS A 136 15.17 -2.88 -7.46
N LYS A 137 14.55 -3.47 -6.43
CA LYS A 137 13.94 -2.71 -5.32
C LYS A 137 14.91 -1.71 -4.69
N ALA A 138 16.21 -2.02 -4.67
CA ALA A 138 17.25 -1.12 -4.15
C ALA A 138 17.47 0.13 -5.00
N ALA A 139 17.09 0.10 -6.29
CA ALA A 139 17.11 1.24 -7.19
C ALA A 139 15.76 1.98 -7.24
N GLY A 140 14.76 1.58 -6.45
CA GLY A 140 13.43 2.17 -6.46
C GLY A 140 12.39 1.29 -7.16
N GLY A 141 11.61 1.87 -8.08
CA GLY A 141 10.52 1.17 -8.77
C GLY A 141 9.37 0.70 -7.88
N PHE A 142 9.33 1.09 -6.61
CA PHE A 142 8.26 0.78 -5.67
C PHE A 142 7.26 1.94 -5.54
N GLY A 143 6.03 1.63 -5.14
CA GLY A 143 4.99 2.63 -4.91
C GLY A 143 3.80 2.06 -4.13
N GLY A 144 2.93 2.94 -3.67
CA GLY A 144 1.80 2.57 -2.81
C GLY A 144 0.59 2.08 -3.61
N ILE A 145 -0.20 1.21 -2.98
CA ILE A 145 -1.50 0.77 -3.45
C ILE A 145 -2.49 1.03 -2.32
N ARG A 146 -3.59 1.72 -2.62
CA ARG A 146 -4.65 2.00 -1.67
C ARG A 146 -5.94 1.41 -2.20
N VAL A 147 -6.52 0.49 -1.45
CA VAL A 147 -7.83 -0.08 -1.73
C VAL A 147 -8.82 0.48 -0.70
N LEU A 148 -9.77 1.28 -1.17
CA LEU A 148 -10.79 1.92 -0.36
C LEU A 148 -12.02 1.02 -0.21
N SER A 149 -12.76 1.19 0.89
CA SER A 149 -14.08 0.57 1.02
C SER A 149 -15.06 1.17 0.01
N ARG A 150 -16.10 0.41 -0.38
CA ARG A 150 -17.16 0.97 -1.23
C ARG A 150 -17.87 2.11 -0.49
N PRO A 151 -18.40 3.11 -1.21
CA PRO A 151 -19.29 4.09 -0.63
C PRO A 151 -20.39 3.41 0.20
N ARG A 152 -20.69 3.95 1.38
CA ARG A 152 -21.69 3.43 2.33
C ARG A 152 -21.33 2.14 3.08
N ILE A 153 -20.16 1.53 2.85
CA ILE A 153 -19.64 0.50 3.76
C ILE A 153 -18.90 1.21 4.91
N PRO A 154 -19.43 1.15 6.15
CA PRO A 154 -18.81 1.83 7.28
C PRO A 154 -17.49 1.15 7.62
N VAL A 155 -16.44 1.95 7.75
CA VAL A 155 -15.18 1.55 8.40
C VAL A 155 -15.31 1.82 9.91
N PRO A 156 -14.59 1.09 10.78
CA PRO A 156 -14.78 1.18 12.24
C PRO A 156 -14.13 2.43 12.85
N PHE A 157 -14.17 3.58 12.17
CA PHE A 157 -13.70 4.89 12.63
C PHE A 157 -14.35 6.02 11.78
N PRO A 158 -14.46 7.26 12.29
CA PRO A 158 -14.97 8.39 11.52
C PRO A 158 -14.13 8.65 10.25
N PRO A 159 -14.73 9.08 9.13
CA PRO A 159 -13.98 9.44 7.93
C PRO A 159 -12.92 10.51 8.23
N PRO A 160 -11.64 10.29 7.89
CA PRO A 160 -10.60 11.31 8.02
C PRO A 160 -10.79 12.41 6.96
N ALA A 161 -10.20 13.58 7.21
CA ALA A 161 -10.20 14.70 6.27
C ALA A 161 -9.42 14.38 4.98
N ALA A 162 -8.32 13.64 5.10
CA ALA A 162 -7.58 13.09 3.97
C ALA A 162 -6.73 11.88 4.38
N ASP A 163 -6.26 11.17 3.37
CA ASP A 163 -5.34 10.04 3.47
C ASP A 163 -3.97 10.42 2.89
N TYR A 164 -2.90 10.18 3.65
CA TYR A 164 -1.52 10.30 3.20
C TYR A 164 -0.85 8.95 3.06
N THR A 165 -0.28 8.66 1.90
CA THR A 165 0.66 7.54 1.73
C THR A 165 2.04 7.94 2.26
N VAL A 166 2.61 7.10 3.11
CA VAL A 166 3.93 7.30 3.72
C VAL A 166 4.78 6.06 3.48
N LEU A 167 5.58 6.09 2.42
CA LEU A 167 6.55 5.05 2.11
C LEU A 167 7.86 5.36 2.84
N ILE A 168 8.21 4.54 3.82
CA ILE A 168 9.46 4.65 4.58
C ILE A 168 10.41 3.51 4.20
N GLY A 169 11.71 3.73 4.24
CA GLY A 169 12.67 2.68 3.93
C GLY A 169 14.12 3.10 4.09
N ASP A 170 15.01 2.13 4.27
CA ASP A 170 16.45 2.34 4.14
C ASP A 170 16.87 2.52 2.68
N TRP A 171 17.97 3.25 2.50
CA TRP A 171 18.53 3.55 1.20
C TRP A 171 20.05 3.44 1.19
N TYR A 172 20.58 2.91 0.08
CA TYR A 172 22.00 2.76 -0.18
C TYR A 172 22.42 3.71 -1.31
N LYS A 173 23.56 4.37 -1.14
CA LYS A 173 24.18 5.20 -2.19
C LYS A 173 24.82 4.35 -3.28
N THR A 174 25.23 3.14 -2.93
CA THR A 174 25.77 2.14 -3.86
C THR A 174 24.70 1.68 -4.84
N ASN A 175 25.07 1.49 -6.11
CA ASN A 175 24.15 1.03 -7.14
C ASN A 175 23.64 -0.39 -6.84
N HIS A 176 22.38 -0.68 -7.18
CA HIS A 176 21.75 -1.98 -6.99
C HIS A 176 22.52 -3.13 -7.66
N THR A 177 23.20 -2.90 -8.78
CA THR A 177 24.04 -3.91 -9.46
C THR A 177 25.23 -4.33 -8.60
N ASP A 178 25.86 -3.37 -7.92
CA ASP A 178 27.01 -3.61 -7.06
C ASP A 178 26.57 -4.23 -5.73
N LEU A 179 25.43 -3.78 -5.18
CA LEU A 179 24.79 -4.41 -4.02
C LEU A 179 24.45 -5.88 -4.29
N ARG A 180 23.88 -6.16 -5.47
CA ARG A 180 23.62 -7.53 -5.94
C ARG A 180 24.92 -8.33 -6.03
N TYR A 181 25.94 -7.79 -6.70
CA TYR A 181 27.23 -8.47 -6.83
C TYR A 181 27.86 -8.81 -5.48
N MET A 182 27.76 -7.91 -4.49
CA MET A 182 28.24 -8.21 -3.13
C MET A 182 27.51 -9.38 -2.50
N LEU A 183 26.17 -9.41 -2.57
CA LEU A 183 25.37 -10.53 -2.06
C LEU A 183 25.69 -11.85 -2.77
N ASP A 184 25.75 -11.83 -4.10
CA ASP A 184 26.06 -13.01 -4.92
C ASP A 184 27.48 -13.54 -4.65
N SER A 185 28.41 -12.67 -4.24
CA SER A 185 29.75 -13.05 -3.79
C SER A 185 29.81 -13.61 -2.35
N GLY A 186 28.67 -13.74 -1.68
CA GLY A 186 28.56 -14.24 -0.30
C GLY A 186 28.89 -13.20 0.77
N LYS A 187 28.98 -11.91 0.42
CA LYS A 187 29.24 -10.83 1.38
C LYS A 187 27.93 -10.24 1.88
N ALA A 188 27.85 -10.03 3.20
CA ALA A 188 26.74 -9.29 3.79
C ALA A 188 26.75 -7.82 3.31
N LEU A 189 25.56 -7.24 3.15
CA LEU A 189 25.44 -5.80 2.90
C LEU A 189 25.90 -5.02 4.14
N GLY A 190 26.54 -3.87 3.89
CA GLY A 190 26.85 -2.91 4.95
C GLY A 190 25.61 -2.25 5.53
N PHE A 191 25.80 -1.29 6.45
CA PHE A 191 24.70 -0.44 6.90
C PHE A 191 24.20 0.46 5.76
N PRO A 192 22.90 0.77 5.71
CA PRO A 192 22.38 1.73 4.75
C PRO A 192 22.98 3.13 5.00
N ASP A 193 23.01 3.94 3.94
CA ASP A 193 23.55 5.31 3.99
C ASP A 193 22.57 6.32 4.59
N GLY A 194 21.27 6.02 4.52
CA GLY A 194 20.22 6.92 4.98
C GLY A 194 18.85 6.24 5.02
N LEU A 195 17.87 6.99 5.50
CA LEU A 195 16.45 6.61 5.45
C LEU A 195 15.68 7.61 4.59
N LEU A 196 14.61 7.13 3.96
CA LEU A 196 13.73 7.93 3.14
C LEU A 196 12.31 7.95 3.69
N ILE A 197 11.63 9.08 3.48
CA ILE A 197 10.18 9.23 3.61
C ILE A 197 9.68 9.73 2.24
N ASN A 198 8.83 8.96 1.58
CA ASN A 198 8.33 9.23 0.22
C ASN A 198 9.46 9.57 -0.79
N GLY A 199 10.54 8.78 -0.74
CA GLY A 199 11.70 8.92 -1.64
C GLY A 199 12.62 10.10 -1.34
N ARG A 200 12.42 10.82 -0.22
CA ARG A 200 13.20 11.98 0.18
C ARG A 200 13.92 11.74 1.50
N GLY A 201 15.15 12.22 1.59
CA GLY A 201 15.95 12.24 2.81
C GLY A 201 15.52 13.34 3.78
N TRP A 202 16.47 13.78 4.61
CA TRP A 202 16.24 14.70 5.74
C TRP A 202 15.45 15.95 5.38
N ASN A 203 14.31 16.17 6.04
CA ASN A 203 13.36 17.28 5.83
C ASN A 203 12.91 17.48 4.36
N GLY A 204 13.00 16.44 3.53
CA GLY A 204 12.74 16.57 2.10
C GLY A 204 11.29 16.40 1.66
N TYR A 205 10.37 16.08 2.59
CA TYR A 205 8.94 15.91 2.31
C TYR A 205 8.08 16.64 3.34
N THR A 206 6.98 17.25 2.88
CA THR A 206 6.04 18.01 3.72
C THR A 206 4.62 17.46 3.57
N PHE A 207 3.97 17.20 4.70
CA PHE A 207 2.55 16.87 4.78
C PHE A 207 1.80 18.07 5.37
N THR A 208 0.80 18.58 4.68
CA THR A 208 0.03 19.75 5.14
C THR A 208 -1.22 19.34 5.88
N VAL A 209 -1.49 19.92 7.04
CA VAL A 209 -2.68 19.61 7.86
C VAL A 209 -3.41 20.88 8.29
N GLN A 210 -4.72 20.78 8.38
CA GLN A 210 -5.59 21.81 8.93
C GLN A 210 -5.75 21.59 10.43
N PRO A 211 -5.64 22.65 11.25
CA PRO A 211 -5.83 22.55 12.71
C PRO A 211 -7.18 21.92 13.06
N GLY A 212 -7.17 21.03 14.06
CA GLY A 212 -8.36 20.32 14.57
C GLY A 212 -8.87 19.18 13.69
N MET A 213 -8.34 18.99 12.48
CA MET A 213 -8.76 17.91 11.57
C MET A 213 -8.00 16.61 11.84
N THR A 214 -8.64 15.47 11.58
CA THR A 214 -8.02 14.14 11.67
C THR A 214 -7.63 13.62 10.30
N TYR A 215 -6.40 13.14 10.16
CA TYR A 215 -5.83 12.58 8.93
C TYR A 215 -5.47 11.11 9.13
N ARG A 216 -5.53 10.33 8.05
CA ARG A 216 -5.04 8.94 8.05
C ARG A 216 -3.69 8.87 7.36
N PHE A 217 -2.66 8.43 8.09
CA PHE A 217 -1.34 8.14 7.55
C PHE A 217 -1.21 6.64 7.31
N ARG A 218 -1.00 6.26 6.05
CA ARG A 218 -0.83 4.90 5.56
C ARG A 218 0.66 4.63 5.39
N ILE A 219 1.26 4.04 6.41
CA ILE A 219 2.70 3.88 6.57
C ILE A 219 3.13 2.49 6.11
N THR A 220 4.04 2.42 5.16
CA THR A 220 4.56 1.15 4.62
C THR A 220 6.08 1.16 4.62
N ASN A 221 6.70 0.10 5.14
CA ASN A 221 8.15 -0.07 5.06
C ASN A 221 8.55 -0.77 3.75
N VAL A 222 9.01 0.02 2.79
CA VAL A 222 9.50 -0.40 1.47
C VAL A 222 11.02 -0.59 1.43
N GLY A 223 11.69 -0.60 2.59
CA GLY A 223 13.13 -0.81 2.72
C GLY A 223 13.62 -2.18 2.27
N LEU A 224 14.92 -2.41 2.44
CA LEU A 224 15.61 -3.65 2.06
C LEU A 224 15.98 -4.50 3.28
N ALA A 225 16.48 -3.87 4.34
CA ALA A 225 17.11 -4.58 5.45
C ALA A 225 16.64 -4.12 6.85
N THR A 226 16.16 -2.88 7.00
CA THR A 226 15.95 -2.31 8.33
C THR A 226 14.51 -2.29 8.80
N SER A 227 14.31 -2.66 10.08
CA SER A 227 13.09 -2.31 10.81
C SER A 227 13.16 -0.84 11.23
N LEU A 228 12.04 -0.13 11.12
CA LEU A 228 11.99 1.32 11.33
C LEU A 228 10.99 1.65 12.44
N ASN A 229 11.26 2.71 13.18
CA ASN A 229 10.32 3.30 14.13
C ASN A 229 9.90 4.69 13.65
N ILE A 230 8.59 4.94 13.59
CA ILE A 230 8.03 6.25 13.20
C ILE A 230 7.33 6.91 14.39
N ARG A 231 7.44 8.24 14.47
CA ARG A 231 6.86 9.06 15.53
C ARG A 231 6.58 10.48 15.02
N PHE A 232 5.53 11.09 15.55
CA PHE A 232 5.11 12.45 15.20
C PHE A 232 5.34 13.36 16.41
N GLN A 233 6.14 14.41 16.26
CA GLN A 233 6.48 15.32 17.36
C GLN A 233 5.20 15.93 17.94
N GLY A 234 4.95 15.73 19.24
CA GLY A 234 3.79 16.27 19.94
C GLY A 234 2.45 15.57 19.64
N HIS A 235 2.43 14.50 18.84
CA HIS A 235 1.18 13.85 18.43
C HIS A 235 1.16 12.36 18.79
N THR A 236 -0.03 11.88 19.14
CA THR A 236 -0.29 10.45 19.32
C THR A 236 -0.90 9.87 18.05
N MET A 237 -0.52 8.64 17.71
CA MET A 237 -1.05 7.89 16.58
C MET A 237 -2.08 6.88 17.05
N LYS A 238 -3.27 6.86 16.45
CA LYS A 238 -4.28 5.82 16.73
C LYS A 238 -4.25 4.76 15.63
N LEU A 239 -3.78 3.56 15.95
CA LEU A 239 -3.71 2.45 14.99
C LEU A 239 -5.11 1.95 14.62
N VAL A 240 -5.42 1.90 13.32
CA VAL A 240 -6.75 1.49 12.82
C VAL A 240 -6.72 0.40 11.74
N GLU A 241 -5.55 0.11 11.15
CA GLU A 241 -5.38 -0.88 10.09
C GLU A 241 -3.98 -1.50 10.16
N VAL A 242 -3.91 -2.81 9.92
CA VAL A 242 -2.66 -3.57 9.74
C VAL A 242 -2.85 -4.46 8.52
N GLU A 243 -2.04 -4.24 7.48
CA GLU A 243 -1.99 -5.08 6.27
C GLU A 243 -3.36 -5.33 5.62
N GLY A 244 -4.22 -4.29 5.63
CA GLY A 244 -5.59 -4.35 5.12
C GLY A 244 -6.62 -5.04 6.00
N SER A 245 -6.30 -5.25 7.27
CA SER A 245 -7.25 -5.68 8.29
C SER A 245 -7.45 -4.60 9.34
N HIS A 246 -8.71 -4.28 9.66
CA HIS A 246 -9.02 -3.31 10.70
C HIS A 246 -8.66 -3.84 12.10
N THR A 247 -8.20 -2.95 12.96
CA THR A 247 -7.80 -3.30 14.33
C THR A 247 -8.72 -2.67 15.37
N MET A 248 -8.70 -3.24 16.59
CA MET A 248 -9.09 -2.48 17.76
C MET A 248 -8.20 -1.25 17.88
N GLN A 249 -8.81 -0.09 18.10
CA GLN A 249 -8.08 1.16 18.01
C GLN A 249 -7.21 1.38 19.26
N THR A 250 -5.90 1.34 19.09
CA THR A 250 -4.91 1.54 20.16
C THR A 250 -4.06 2.76 19.86
N ALA A 251 -3.80 3.56 20.89
CA ALA A 251 -2.97 4.76 20.79
C ALA A 251 -1.49 4.42 21.03
N TYR A 252 -0.62 4.96 20.19
CA TYR A 252 0.83 4.79 20.24
C TYR A 252 1.52 6.15 20.10
N SER A 253 2.55 6.41 20.91
CA SER A 253 3.45 7.55 20.76
C SER A 253 4.52 7.32 19.68
N SER A 254 4.86 6.05 19.42
CA SER A 254 5.76 5.63 18.36
C SER A 254 5.35 4.24 17.88
N LEU A 255 5.69 3.89 16.64
CA LEU A 255 5.29 2.63 16.02
C LEU A 255 6.48 1.98 15.31
N ASP A 256 6.84 0.76 15.68
CA ASP A 256 7.76 -0.07 14.91
C ASP A 256 7.05 -0.62 13.67
N VAL A 257 7.68 -0.48 12.51
CA VAL A 257 7.23 -0.99 11.21
C VAL A 257 8.34 -1.82 10.58
N HIS A 258 8.15 -3.13 10.54
CA HIS A 258 9.11 -4.05 9.96
C HIS A 258 9.00 -4.10 8.44
N LEU A 259 10.02 -4.66 7.78
CA LEU A 259 10.09 -4.75 6.32
C LEU A 259 8.84 -5.39 5.72
N GLY A 260 8.27 -4.74 4.71
CA GLY A 260 7.07 -5.22 4.01
C GLY A 260 5.76 -4.95 4.75
N GLN A 261 5.78 -4.55 6.02
CA GLN A 261 4.56 -4.27 6.75
C GLN A 261 3.94 -2.94 6.34
N SER A 262 2.61 -2.89 6.44
CA SER A 262 1.80 -1.69 6.23
C SER A 262 0.84 -1.47 7.39
N TYR A 263 0.79 -0.23 7.87
CA TYR A 263 -0.07 0.21 8.97
C TYR A 263 -0.87 1.45 8.54
N SER A 264 -2.09 1.62 9.03
CA SER A 264 -2.75 2.93 9.01
C SER A 264 -2.99 3.45 10.41
N VAL A 265 -2.61 4.70 10.62
CA VAL A 265 -2.85 5.42 11.87
C VAL A 265 -3.68 6.68 11.60
N LEU A 266 -4.56 7.01 12.55
CA LEU A 266 -5.22 8.31 12.60
C LEU A 266 -4.41 9.26 13.47
N LEU A 267 -4.25 10.48 13.01
CA LEU A 267 -3.59 11.57 13.72
C LEU A 267 -4.49 12.81 13.64
N THR A 268 -4.80 13.39 14.78
CA THR A 268 -5.53 14.66 14.87
C THR A 268 -4.53 15.80 14.98
N ALA A 269 -4.70 16.85 14.18
CA ALA A 269 -3.86 18.04 14.23
C ALA A 269 -4.27 18.95 15.42
N ASP A 270 -4.02 18.48 16.63
CA ASP A 270 -4.49 19.08 17.90
C ASP A 270 -3.47 20.00 18.59
N GLN A 271 -2.30 20.18 17.98
CA GLN A 271 -1.22 21.00 18.55
C GLN A 271 -1.31 22.48 18.11
N PRO A 272 -0.63 23.41 18.81
CA PRO A 272 -0.54 24.81 18.36
C PRO A 272 0.01 24.94 16.94
N GLY A 273 -0.35 26.02 16.23
CA GLY A 273 0.00 26.25 14.82
C GLY A 273 1.50 26.41 14.58
N PHE A 274 2.21 25.29 14.43
CA PHE A 274 3.63 25.20 14.12
C PHE A 274 3.90 24.02 13.16
N ASP A 275 5.11 23.98 12.61
CA ASP A 275 5.63 22.87 11.85
C ASP A 275 6.23 21.83 12.80
N TYR A 276 5.64 20.64 12.82
CA TYR A 276 6.09 19.51 13.63
C TYR A 276 6.91 18.55 12.78
N SER A 277 7.83 17.81 13.42
CA SER A 277 8.62 16.80 12.71
C SER A 277 8.01 15.41 12.80
N ILE A 278 7.94 14.73 11.66
CA ILE A 278 7.73 13.28 11.57
C ILE A 278 9.12 12.66 11.56
N VAL A 279 9.46 11.85 12.55
CA VAL A 279 10.78 11.26 12.71
C VAL A 279 10.71 9.77 12.44
N VAL A 280 11.61 9.28 11.58
CA VAL A 280 11.80 7.84 11.31
C VAL A 280 13.23 7.48 11.68
N SER A 281 13.42 6.41 12.47
CA SER A 281 14.74 5.93 12.87
C SER A 281 14.89 4.42 12.78
N THR A 282 16.10 3.93 12.53
CA THR A 282 16.39 2.49 12.51
C THR A 282 16.19 1.83 13.88
N ARG A 283 15.78 0.56 13.85
CA ARG A 283 15.63 -0.30 15.02
C ARG A 283 16.56 -1.50 14.92
N PHE A 284 17.01 -2.00 16.08
CA PHE A 284 17.87 -3.19 16.21
C PHE A 284 19.20 -3.09 15.46
N THR A 285 19.74 -1.87 15.34
CA THR A 285 21.03 -1.59 14.72
C THR A 285 22.02 -1.02 15.73
N THR A 286 23.32 -1.29 15.55
CA THR A 286 24.38 -0.70 16.37
C THR A 286 24.55 0.80 16.12
N LYS A 287 24.30 1.23 14.88
CA LYS A 287 24.26 2.64 14.47
C LYS A 287 22.81 3.05 14.25
N ILE A 288 22.37 4.12 14.91
CA ILE A 288 21.03 4.69 14.69
C ILE A 288 21.10 5.71 13.56
N ILE A 289 20.36 5.44 12.50
CA ILE A 289 20.16 6.36 11.38
C ILE A 289 18.75 6.91 11.50
N SER A 290 18.57 8.20 11.23
CA SER A 290 17.25 8.83 11.27
C SER A 290 17.06 9.78 10.09
N THR A 291 15.80 9.98 9.73
CA THR A 291 15.35 10.99 8.77
C THR A 291 14.08 11.64 9.29
N THR A 292 13.77 12.81 8.74
CA THR A 292 12.60 13.60 9.14
C THR A 292 11.81 14.08 7.95
N ALA A 293 10.50 14.23 8.14
CA ALA A 293 9.60 14.95 7.25
C ALA A 293 8.87 16.03 8.06
N VAL A 294 8.30 17.02 7.37
CA VAL A 294 7.60 18.14 8.01
C VAL A 294 6.09 17.86 8.01
N LEU A 295 5.46 17.97 9.18
CA LEU A 295 4.01 18.07 9.34
C LEU A 295 3.67 19.57 9.47
N HIS A 296 3.33 20.18 8.34
CA HIS A 296 3.07 21.61 8.22
C HIS A 296 1.62 21.91 8.59
N TYR A 297 1.41 22.71 9.63
CA TYR A 297 0.10 23.23 9.97
C TYR A 297 -0.22 24.43 9.05
N ALA A 298 -1.43 24.49 8.50
CA ALA A 298 -1.81 25.56 7.58
C ALA A 298 -1.74 26.98 8.20
N ASN A 299 -1.80 27.09 9.53
CA ASN A 299 -1.62 28.32 10.31
C ASN A 299 -0.26 28.41 11.01
N SER A 300 0.76 27.71 10.49
CA SER A 300 2.07 27.58 11.14
C SER A 300 2.79 28.92 11.30
N ALA A 301 3.27 29.18 12.52
CA ALA A 301 4.11 30.32 12.88
C ALA A 301 5.62 30.01 12.83
N GLY A 302 6.01 28.87 12.27
CA GLY A 302 7.40 28.40 12.19
C GLY A 302 7.58 27.03 12.84
N LYS A 303 8.80 26.68 13.23
CA LYS A 303 9.11 25.35 13.78
C LYS A 303 8.56 25.18 15.19
N ALA A 304 8.00 24.00 15.46
CA ALA A 304 7.55 23.64 16.80
C ALA A 304 8.70 23.69 17.80
N PRO A 305 8.49 24.25 19.00
CA PRO A 305 9.51 24.28 20.04
C PRO A 305 9.77 22.89 20.61
N GLY A 306 10.97 22.70 21.17
CA GLY A 306 11.38 21.47 21.85
C GLY A 306 12.17 20.49 20.98
N PRO A 307 12.73 19.44 21.60
CA PRO A 307 13.54 18.45 20.89
C PRO A 307 12.66 17.55 20.01
N LEU A 308 13.28 16.94 19.01
CA LEU A 308 12.69 15.84 18.27
C LEU A 308 12.35 14.68 19.22
N PRO A 309 11.23 13.97 19.02
CA PRO A 309 10.87 12.87 19.90
C PRO A 309 11.93 11.77 19.86
N GLY A 310 12.34 11.31 21.04
CA GLY A 310 13.22 10.15 21.20
C GLY A 310 12.54 8.85 20.79
N GLY A 311 13.33 7.82 20.55
CA GLY A 311 12.86 6.53 20.02
C GLY A 311 13.42 5.33 20.72
N PRO A 312 12.71 4.19 20.68
CA PRO A 312 13.35 2.93 21.02
C PRO A 312 14.45 2.63 19.98
N THR A 313 15.56 2.04 20.43
CA THR A 313 16.75 1.74 19.62
C THR A 313 16.93 0.24 19.48
N THR A 314 17.33 -0.44 20.55
CA THR A 314 17.62 -1.88 20.57
C THR A 314 16.63 -2.72 21.39
N GLN A 315 15.64 -2.09 22.04
CA GLN A 315 14.70 -2.78 22.94
C GLN A 315 13.75 -3.71 22.16
N ILE A 316 14.04 -5.02 22.15
CA ILE A 316 13.24 -6.05 21.47
C ILE A 316 11.89 -6.27 22.16
N ASP A 317 11.87 -6.34 23.49
CA ASP A 317 10.64 -6.57 24.27
C ASP A 317 9.56 -5.53 23.97
N TRP A 318 9.97 -4.27 23.76
CA TRP A 318 9.06 -3.19 23.37
C TRP A 318 8.35 -3.51 22.05
N SER A 319 9.10 -3.97 21.06
CA SER A 319 8.58 -4.31 19.73
C SER A 319 7.67 -5.55 19.77
N LEU A 320 8.06 -6.56 20.55
CA LEU A 320 7.24 -7.74 20.78
C LEU A 320 5.92 -7.39 21.50
N ASN A 321 5.97 -6.49 22.48
CA ASN A 321 4.79 -6.01 23.19
C ASN A 321 3.87 -5.20 22.27
N GLN A 322 4.42 -4.37 21.37
CA GLN A 322 3.65 -3.72 20.31
C GLN A 322 2.92 -4.77 19.47
N ALA A 323 3.64 -5.76 18.91
CA ALA A 323 3.04 -6.82 18.10
C ALA A 323 1.92 -7.57 18.84
N ARG A 324 2.12 -7.88 20.13
CA ARG A 324 1.11 -8.55 20.97
C ARG A 324 -0.10 -7.68 21.31
N SER A 325 0.06 -6.36 21.32
CA SER A 325 -1.03 -5.42 21.63
C SER A 325 -2.00 -5.23 20.46
N ILE A 326 -1.56 -5.53 19.23
CA ILE A 326 -2.37 -5.41 18.02
C ILE A 326 -3.42 -6.53 18.01
N ARG A 327 -4.69 -6.15 17.99
CA ARG A 327 -5.83 -7.07 17.92
C ARG A 327 -6.72 -6.73 16.74
N TYR A 328 -7.05 -7.72 15.92
CA TYR A 328 -7.99 -7.52 14.81
C TYR A 328 -9.40 -7.21 15.32
N TYR A 329 -10.10 -6.33 14.60
CA TYR A 329 -11.49 -6.01 14.88
C TYR A 329 -12.37 -7.17 14.42
N ARG A 330 -12.78 -8.03 15.36
CA ARG A 330 -13.77 -9.09 15.11
C ARG A 330 -15.17 -8.51 15.23
N SER A 331 -15.72 -7.97 14.15
CA SER A 331 -17.17 -7.74 14.08
C SER A 331 -17.88 -9.04 13.66
N SER A 332 -19.05 -9.31 14.24
CA SER A 332 -19.87 -10.50 13.96
C SER A 332 -20.24 -10.68 12.48
N VAL A 333 -20.12 -9.64 11.66
CA VAL A 333 -20.36 -9.69 10.20
C VAL A 333 -19.24 -10.44 9.47
N HIS A 334 -17.99 -10.33 9.95
CA HIS A 334 -16.88 -11.13 9.43
C HIS A 334 -17.04 -12.61 9.79
N PHE A 335 -17.66 -12.90 10.95
CA PHE A 335 -18.04 -14.26 11.33
C PHE A 335 -19.17 -14.82 10.47
N LEU A 336 -20.18 -14.02 10.12
CA LEU A 336 -21.22 -14.45 9.17
C LEU A 336 -20.66 -14.72 7.78
N PHE A 337 -19.77 -13.88 7.24
CA PHE A 337 -19.14 -14.14 5.93
C PHE A 337 -18.24 -15.38 5.94
N LEU A 338 -17.41 -15.58 6.97
CA LEU A 338 -16.60 -16.78 7.11
C LEU A 338 -17.45 -18.05 7.32
N VAL A 339 -18.51 -17.99 8.13
CA VAL A 339 -19.42 -19.13 8.37
C VAL A 339 -20.25 -19.46 7.12
N GLN A 340 -20.66 -18.47 6.32
CA GLN A 340 -21.41 -18.70 5.08
C GLN A 340 -20.52 -19.30 3.96
N ILE A 341 -19.23 -18.95 3.94
CA ILE A 341 -18.25 -19.57 3.03
C ILE A 341 -17.94 -21.00 3.46
N GLN A 342 -17.73 -21.25 4.76
CA GLN A 342 -17.43 -22.60 5.27
C GLN A 342 -18.61 -23.57 5.07
N THR A 343 -19.85 -23.12 5.29
CA THR A 343 -21.07 -23.94 5.09
C THR A 343 -21.36 -24.26 3.63
N ARG A 344 -20.98 -23.40 2.67
CA ARG A 344 -21.07 -23.71 1.22
C ARG A 344 -20.00 -24.70 0.75
N THR A 345 -18.82 -24.75 1.38
CA THR A 345 -17.81 -25.79 1.08
C THR A 345 -18.16 -27.16 1.64
N VAL A 346 -18.93 -27.25 2.72
CA VAL A 346 -19.37 -28.54 3.29
C VAL A 346 -20.54 -29.12 2.48
N THR A 347 -21.50 -28.30 2.05
CA THR A 347 -22.65 -28.76 1.26
C THR A 347 -22.33 -29.17 -0.20
N MET A 348 -21.16 -28.81 -0.74
CA MET A 348 -20.70 -29.30 -2.05
C MET A 348 -19.84 -30.57 -1.99
N LYS A 349 -19.49 -31.08 -0.80
CA LYS A 349 -18.81 -32.38 -0.66
C LYS A 349 -19.78 -33.56 -0.50
N ASP A 350 -21.03 -33.31 -0.15
CA ASP A 350 -22.01 -34.37 0.15
C ASP A 350 -22.95 -34.69 -1.03
N ASN A 351 -22.63 -34.24 -2.26
CA ASN A 351 -23.45 -34.51 -3.45
C ASN A 351 -22.66 -35.07 -4.64
N VAL A 352 -21.49 -35.67 -4.37
CA VAL A 352 -20.75 -36.50 -5.33
C VAL A 352 -20.39 -37.82 -4.67
N THR A 353 -21.41 -38.67 -4.51
CA THR A 353 -21.30 -40.14 -4.51
C THR A 353 -22.62 -40.70 -5.02
#